data_AF-A0A2H0MNB0-F1
#
_entry.id   AF-A0A2H0MNB0-F1
#
_cell.length_a   1.000
_cell.length_b   1.000
_cell.length_c   1.000
_cell.angle_alpha   90.00
_cell.angle_beta   90.00
_cell.angle_gamma   90.00
#
_symmetry.space_group_name_H-M   'P 1'
#
loop_
_entity.id
_entity.type
_entity.pdbx_description
1 polymer ?
#
loop_
_entity_poly.entity_id
_entity_poly.type
_entity_poly.pdbx_seq_one_letter_code
_entity_poly.pdbx_strand_id
1 'polypeptide(L)'
;MEWKFLVKGSAPQPYEARFRIEGASLKAVCTCPNGANGYCCKHMLNLLTTDTAAPIFKLFDPEMQNRLRDFLKAVPQTQAYAALQEFLTAR
;
A
#
# COMPACT_ATOMS: atom_id res chain seq x y z
N MET A 1 14.18 3.76 3.97
CA MET A 1 13.23 3.50 5.08
C MET A 1 12.29 2.38 4.66
N GLU A 2 11.94 1.44 5.55
CA GLU A 2 11.08 0.28 5.23
C GLU A 2 9.79 0.29 6.08
N TRP A 3 8.66 -0.04 5.45
CA TRP A 3 7.34 -0.11 6.04
C TRP A 3 6.72 -1.48 5.76
N LYS A 4 6.02 -2.04 6.76
CA LYS A 4 5.39 -3.36 6.66
C LYS A 4 3.93 -3.29 7.11
N PHE A 5 3.05 -3.88 6.30
CA PHE A 5 1.61 -3.91 6.54
C PHE A 5 1.09 -5.34 6.38
N LEU A 6 0.27 -5.77 7.34
CA LEU A 6 -0.46 -7.03 7.28
C LEU A 6 -1.84 -6.77 6.70
N VAL A 7 -2.12 -7.39 5.56
CA VAL A 7 -3.34 -7.18 4.77
C VAL A 7 -4.15 -8.46 4.67
N LYS A 8 -5.42 -8.37 5.04
CA LYS A 8 -6.41 -9.42 4.91
C LYS A 8 -6.67 -9.72 3.44
N GLY A 9 -6.54 -10.98 3.08
CA GLY A 9 -6.77 -11.47 1.73
C GLY A 9 -7.64 -12.72 1.71
N SER A 10 -7.46 -13.54 0.68
CA SER A 10 -8.14 -14.82 0.52
C SER A 10 -7.55 -15.96 1.37
N ALA A 11 -6.33 -15.78 1.89
CA ALA A 11 -5.66 -16.79 2.70
C ALA A 11 -6.09 -16.71 4.19
N PRO A 12 -5.98 -17.82 4.95
CA PRO A 12 -6.25 -17.81 6.40
C PRO A 12 -5.31 -16.90 7.18
N GLN A 13 -4.06 -16.77 6.72
CA GLN A 13 -3.08 -15.85 7.29
C GLN A 13 -3.04 -14.54 6.49
N PRO A 14 -2.83 -13.38 7.14
CA PRO A 14 -2.69 -12.12 6.43
C PRO A 14 -1.47 -12.16 5.49
N TYR A 15 -1.61 -11.53 4.33
CA TYR A 15 -0.46 -11.30 3.46
C TYR A 15 0.38 -10.15 4.04
N GLU A 16 1.69 -10.16 3.79
CA GLU A 16 2.60 -9.08 4.14
C GLU A 16 2.86 -8.22 2.91
N ALA A 17 2.59 -6.92 3.00
CA ALA A 17 3.00 -5.93 2.03
C ALA A 17 4.16 -5.10 2.61
N ARG A 18 5.28 -5.05 1.89
CA ARG A 18 6.47 -4.29 2.28
C ARG A 18 6.74 -3.18 1.28
N PHE A 19 7.00 -1.99 1.80
CA PHE A 19 7.34 -0.82 1.01
C PHE A 19 8.69 -0.28 1.46
N ARG A 20 9.54 0.05 0.50
CA ARG A 20 10.88 0.61 0.75
C ARG A 20 11.09 1.84 -0.11
N ILE A 21 11.37 2.96 0.56
CA ILE A 21 11.70 4.23 -0.10
C ILE A 21 13.22 4.32 -0.20
N GLU A 22 13.71 4.49 -1.44
CA GLU A 22 15.11 4.61 -1.81
C GLU A 22 15.29 5.84 -2.72
N GLY A 23 15.67 6.98 -2.14
CA GLY A 23 15.73 8.26 -2.86
C GLY A 23 14.35 8.66 -3.39
N ALA A 24 14.24 8.86 -4.71
CA ALA A 24 12.98 9.17 -5.40
C ALA A 24 12.16 7.91 -5.79
N SER A 25 12.66 6.71 -5.49
CA SER A 25 12.02 5.46 -5.88
C SER A 25 11.29 4.80 -4.71
N LEU A 26 10.11 4.26 -5.01
CA LEU A 26 9.33 3.41 -4.10
C LEU A 26 9.35 1.98 -4.63
N LYS A 27 9.88 1.05 -3.85
CA LYS A 27 9.78 -0.39 -4.09
C LYS A 27 8.66 -0.96 -3.23
N ALA A 28 7.81 -1.79 -3.83
CA ALA A 28 6.71 -2.45 -3.14
C ALA A 28 6.71 -3.94 -3.48
N VAL A 29 6.53 -4.80 -2.47
CA VAL A 29 6.35 -6.24 -2.64
C VAL A 29 5.22 -6.74 -1.75
N CYS A 30 4.54 -7.80 -2.16
CA CYS A 30 3.47 -8.42 -1.37
C CYS A 30 3.54 -9.94 -1.45
N THR A 31 3.27 -10.64 -0.35
CA THR A 31 3.32 -12.12 -0.29
C THR A 31 2.08 -12.82 -0.84
N CYS A 32 1.09 -12.08 -1.37
CA CYS A 32 -0.05 -12.68 -2.05
C CYS A 32 0.36 -13.32 -3.39
N PRO A 33 -0.43 -14.24 -3.98
CA PRO A 33 -0.06 -14.95 -5.22
C PRO A 33 0.42 -14.03 -6.35
N ASN A 34 -0.27 -12.91 -6.61
CA ASN A 34 0.15 -11.96 -7.63
C ASN A 34 1.50 -11.30 -7.30
N GLY A 35 1.67 -10.88 -6.05
CA GLY A 35 2.89 -10.21 -5.61
C GLY A 35 4.10 -11.15 -5.52
N ALA A 36 3.88 -12.40 -5.13
CA ALA A 36 4.88 -13.46 -5.16
C ALA A 36 5.37 -13.74 -6.59
N ASN A 37 4.48 -13.60 -7.58
CA ASN A 37 4.80 -13.71 -9.00
C ASN A 37 5.34 -12.39 -9.61
N GLY A 38 5.64 -11.37 -8.78
CA GLY A 38 6.22 -10.10 -9.23
C GLY A 38 5.23 -9.09 -9.83
N TYR A 39 3.93 -9.38 -9.81
CA TYR A 39 2.91 -8.47 -10.33
C TYR A 39 2.44 -7.45 -9.31
N CYS A 40 1.98 -6.30 -9.80
CA CYS A 40 1.25 -5.35 -8.98
C CYS A 40 -0.10 -5.96 -8.55
N CYS A 41 -0.35 -5.99 -7.24
CA CYS A 41 -1.56 -6.58 -6.67
C CYS A 41 -2.46 -5.50 -6.06
N LYS A 42 -3.76 -5.80 -5.98
CA LYS A 42 -4.75 -4.91 -5.34
C LYS A 42 -4.40 -4.53 -3.91
N HIS A 43 -3.64 -5.35 -3.18
CA HIS A 43 -3.24 -5.00 -1.82
C HIS A 43 -2.26 -3.84 -1.80
N MET A 44 -1.25 -3.84 -2.68
CA MET A 44 -0.29 -2.75 -2.77
C MET A 44 -0.96 -1.47 -3.26
N LEU A 45 -1.80 -1.58 -4.30
CA LEU A 45 -2.57 -0.45 -4.82
C LEU A 45 -3.46 0.16 -3.74
N ASN A 46 -4.28 -0.65 -3.06
CA ASN A 46 -5.17 -0.15 -2.02
C ASN A 46 -4.42 0.59 -0.90
N LEU A 47 -3.23 0.13 -0.51
CA LEU A 47 -2.43 0.83 0.51
C LEU A 47 -1.87 2.16 0.02
N LEU A 48 -1.56 2.29 -1.27
CA LEU A 48 -1.05 3.53 -1.89
C LEU A 48 -2.15 4.52 -2.24
N THR A 49 -3.38 4.04 -2.39
CA THR A 49 -4.49 4.81 -2.96
C THR A 49 -5.65 4.97 -1.99
N THR A 50 -5.53 4.42 -0.79
CA THR A 50 -6.51 4.69 0.27
C THR A 50 -6.46 6.18 0.61
N ASP A 51 -7.63 6.80 0.55
CA ASP A 51 -7.91 8.03 1.26
C ASP A 51 -7.80 7.77 2.77
N THR A 52 -6.88 8.46 3.43
CA THR A 52 -6.62 8.32 4.87
C THR A 52 -7.84 8.59 5.77
N ALA A 53 -8.92 9.15 5.21
CA ALA A 53 -10.21 9.32 5.88
C ALA A 53 -11.12 8.08 5.84
N ALA A 54 -10.84 7.08 4.99
CA ALA A 54 -11.63 5.87 4.85
C ALA A 54 -11.01 4.68 5.62
N PRO A 55 -11.80 3.87 6.35
CA PRO A 55 -11.30 2.67 7.01
C PRO A 55 -10.80 1.65 5.98
N ILE A 56 -9.53 1.24 6.09
CA ILE A 56 -9.03 0.10 5.34
C ILE A 56 -9.49 -1.17 6.05
N PHE A 57 -10.64 -1.69 5.63
CA PHE A 57 -11.25 -2.93 6.12
C PHE A 57 -10.37 -4.20 5.98
N LYS A 58 -9.13 -4.05 5.51
CA LYS A 58 -8.17 -5.13 5.31
C LYS A 58 -6.89 -4.99 6.14
N LEU A 59 -6.68 -3.92 6.89
CA LEU A 59 -5.57 -3.90 7.84
C LEU A 59 -5.95 -4.70 9.09
N PHE A 60 -5.01 -5.51 9.59
CA PHE A 60 -5.26 -6.43 10.71
C PHE A 60 -5.26 -5.74 12.08
N ASP A 61 -4.75 -4.50 12.17
CA ASP A 61 -4.50 -3.81 13.42
C ASP A 61 -4.80 -2.29 13.32
N PRO A 62 -5.46 -1.67 14.32
CA PRO A 62 -5.74 -0.22 14.33
C PRO A 62 -4.49 0.67 14.33
N GLU A 63 -3.40 0.25 14.98
CA GLU A 63 -2.10 0.94 14.97
C GLU A 63 -1.49 0.97 13.56
N MET A 64 -1.74 -0.07 12.75
CA MET A 64 -1.32 -0.07 11.35
C MET A 64 -1.98 1.03 10.53
N GLN A 65 -3.17 1.52 10.90
CA GLN A 65 -3.77 2.65 10.21
C GLN A 65 -2.97 3.94 10.45
N ASN A 66 -2.51 4.18 11.68
CA ASN A 66 -1.65 5.33 11.99
C ASN A 66 -0.32 5.21 11.23
N ARG A 67 0.31 4.03 11.26
CA ARG A 67 1.56 3.78 10.51
C ARG A 67 1.39 3.96 9.01
N LEU A 68 0.22 3.63 8.46
CA LEU A 68 -0.05 3.86 7.04
C LEU A 68 -0.13 5.35 6.71
N ARG A 69 -0.76 6.16 7.58
CA ARG A 69 -0.79 7.62 7.38
C ARG A 69 0.63 8.20 7.38
N ASP A 70 1.50 7.73 8.27
CA ASP A 70 2.89 8.18 8.32
C ASP A 70 3.68 7.74 7.09
N PHE A 71 3.44 6.50 6.62
CA PHE A 71 3.97 6.02 5.35
C PHE A 71 3.55 6.91 4.17
N LEU A 72 2.26 7.19 4.02
CA LEU A 72 1.73 7.98 2.90
C LEU A 72 2.30 9.41 2.88
N LYS A 73 2.56 10.00 4.05
CA LYS A 73 3.28 11.29 4.16
C LYS A 73 4.75 11.18 3.74
N ALA A 74 5.39 10.05 4.00
CA ALA A 74 6.80 9.81 3.68
C ALA A 74 7.02 9.39 2.21
N VAL A 75 5.99 8.90 1.52
CA VAL A 75 6.09 8.50 0.10
C VAL A 75 6.37 9.74 -0.77
N PRO A 76 7.41 9.68 -1.64
CA PRO A 76 7.66 10.75 -2.60
C PRO A 76 6.45 11.00 -3.50
N GLN A 77 5.96 12.23 -3.51
CA GLN A 77 4.88 12.67 -4.40
C GLN A 77 5.44 12.81 -5.83
N THR A 78 5.35 11.73 -6.61
CA THR A 78 5.81 11.72 -8.01
C THR A 78 4.66 12.04 -8.96
N GLN A 79 4.96 12.47 -10.19
CA GLN A 79 3.93 12.63 -11.24
C GLN A 79 3.15 11.33 -11.50
N ALA A 80 3.80 10.17 -11.42
CA ALA A 80 3.14 8.88 -11.53
C ALA A 80 2.16 8.62 -10.37
N TYR A 81 2.50 9.07 -9.17
CA TYR A 81 1.60 8.99 -8.01
C TYR A 81 0.41 9.95 -8.16
N ALA A 82 0.63 11.19 -8.60
CA ALA A 82 -0.44 12.13 -8.88
C ALA A 82 -1.39 11.60 -9.97
N ALA A 83 -0.86 11.08 -11.08
CA ALA A 83 -1.65 10.49 -12.15
C ALA A 83 -2.44 9.25 -11.68
N LEU A 84 -1.87 8.43 -10.79
CA LEU A 84 -2.59 7.32 -10.18
C LEU A 84 -3.75 7.80 -9.29
N GLN A 85 -3.54 8.85 -8.50
CA GLN A 85 -4.58 9.46 -7.66
C GLN A 85 -5.71 10.07 -8.51
N GLU A 86 -5.37 10.80 -9.57
CA GLU A 86 -6.32 11.35 -10.52
C GLU A 86 -7.14 10.24 -11.19
N PHE A 87 -6.49 9.19 -11.71
CA PHE A 87 -7.19 8.05 -12.32
C PHE A 87 -8.19 7.36 -11.37
N LEU A 88 -7.87 7.31 -10.08
CA LEU A 88 -8.71 6.63 -9.08
C LEU A 88 -9.82 7.51 -8.52
N THR A 89 -9.68 8.83 -8.62
CA THR A 89 -10.67 9.81 -8.13
C THR A 89 -11.54 10.38 -9.24
N ALA A 90 -11.13 10.26 -10.50
CA ALA A 90 -11.95 10.50 -11.67
C ALA A 90 -13.07 9.44 -11.73
N ARG A 91 -14.23 9.79 -11.16
CA ARG A 91 -15.48 9.09 -11.40
C ARG A 91 -16.08 9.48 -12.74
#